data_AF-A0A8C9EXN6-F1
#
_entry.id   AF-A0A8C9EXN6-F1
#
_cell.length_a   1.000
_cell.length_b   1.000
_cell.length_c   1.000
_cell.angle_alpha   90.00
_cell.angle_beta   90.00
_cell.angle_gamma   90.00
#
_symmetry.space_group_name_H-M   'P 1'
#
loop_
_entity.id
_entity.type
_entity.pdbx_description
1 polymer ?
#
loop_
_entity_poly.entity_id
_entity_poly.type
_entity_poly.pdbx_seq_one_letter_code
_entity_poly.pdbx_strand_id
1 'polypeptide(L)'
;MLRKKCLLCTSSSEKHKSVPRYVTLILPCDFFQLYGYCYQDSNDIPDTLTAITELGSPLEMIQLLQTSWEDRFRICLSLVRLLHYLAHSPLGSVTLLDFRPRQFVIVDGELKVTDLDDASIEESSCTSNSDCFMEFPARNFTLPCSVEGRCQNMNEMRNLYNAYRFFFTYLLPHSAPPSLRPLLDKIVNATGELHWGIDETAAQLERVLNLYKSGEYLQNTTRISKSEYRRVPEAFIPDENYRCWPSYHHKGCLLSVFDVNEAIEICDSYSQCKAFVLTNQTTWTVRCAGRGPTWIFTQLSQPCDCCSLTTKPNRFFHTSSWVFLSDVRNVLLLVCFCQQGLAEGR
;
A
#
# COMPACT_ATOMS: atom_id res chain seq x y z
N MET A 1 34.35 -14.46 23.25
CA MET A 1 34.95 -13.16 22.82
C MET A 1 34.72 -13.00 21.33
N LEU A 2 33.93 -12.02 20.89
CA LEU A 2 33.76 -11.67 19.47
C LEU A 2 33.84 -10.14 19.35
N ARG A 3 35.05 -9.59 19.33
CA ARG A 3 35.30 -8.16 19.07
C ARG A 3 35.26 -7.90 17.57
N LYS A 4 34.08 -7.95 16.94
CA LYS A 4 33.86 -7.32 15.64
C LYS A 4 33.70 -5.81 15.88
N LYS A 5 34.71 -5.01 15.52
CA LYS A 5 34.62 -3.55 15.57
C LYS A 5 33.68 -3.07 14.46
N CYS A 6 32.47 -2.62 14.81
CA CYS A 6 31.76 -1.69 13.94
C CYS A 6 32.51 -0.35 14.00
N LEU A 7 33.05 0.09 12.86
CA LEU A 7 33.78 1.34 12.75
C LEU A 7 32.84 2.47 12.34
N LEU A 8 32.45 3.29 13.32
CA LEU A 8 32.21 4.71 13.06
C LEU A 8 33.57 5.34 12.70
N CYS A 9 33.87 5.31 11.39
CA CYS A 9 35.02 5.92 10.70
C CYS A 9 36.45 5.47 11.12
N THR A 10 37.30 5.16 10.14
CA THR A 10 38.37 6.06 9.66
C THR A 10 39.40 5.34 8.76
N SER A 11 39.97 6.12 7.81
CA SER A 11 41.12 5.83 6.94
C SER A 11 40.94 5.01 5.64
N SER A 12 41.72 5.43 4.64
CA SER A 12 42.07 4.81 3.35
C SER A 12 41.15 4.97 2.12
N SER A 13 41.83 5.19 0.98
CA SER A 13 41.42 5.23 -0.43
C SER A 13 40.29 6.19 -0.86
N GLU A 14 40.60 7.11 -1.79
CA GLU A 14 39.62 8.04 -2.38
C GLU A 14 38.64 7.37 -3.35
N LYS A 15 39.01 6.23 -3.96
CA LYS A 15 38.17 5.53 -4.95
C LYS A 15 36.89 4.90 -4.36
N HIS A 16 36.86 4.57 -3.07
CA HIS A 16 35.78 3.80 -2.44
C HIS A 16 34.80 4.69 -1.64
N LYS A 17 35.02 6.02 -1.66
CA LYS A 17 34.08 7.01 -1.10
C LYS A 17 32.86 7.24 -2.01
N SER A 18 32.87 6.69 -3.23
CA SER A 18 31.84 6.87 -4.26
C SER A 18 30.57 6.09 -3.94
N VAL A 19 30.59 4.76 -3.92
CA VAL A 19 29.39 3.90 -3.93
C VAL A 19 28.32 4.31 -2.88
N PRO A 20 28.60 4.37 -1.55
CA PRO A 20 27.59 4.79 -0.58
C PRO A 20 27.17 6.27 -0.72
N ARG A 21 28.02 7.15 -1.25
CA ARG A 21 27.64 8.53 -1.58
C ARG A 21 26.72 8.58 -2.80
N TYR A 22 27.02 7.81 -3.86
CA TYR A 22 26.17 7.72 -5.05
C TYR A 22 24.77 7.23 -4.66
N VAL A 23 24.65 6.16 -3.86
CA VAL A 23 23.36 5.68 -3.38
C VAL A 23 22.59 6.74 -2.57
N THR A 24 23.27 7.49 -1.69
CA THR A 24 22.65 8.59 -0.91
C THR A 24 22.34 9.84 -1.76
N LEU A 25 22.95 10.00 -2.94
CA LEU A 25 22.65 11.07 -3.91
C LEU A 25 21.54 10.66 -4.88
N ILE A 26 21.41 9.36 -5.17
CA ILE A 26 20.40 8.80 -6.07
C ILE A 26 19.03 8.69 -5.39
N LEU A 27 18.95 8.53 -4.06
CA LEU A 27 17.66 8.52 -3.33
C LEU A 27 17.67 9.28 -1.99
N PRO A 28 16.53 9.91 -1.63
CA PRO A 28 16.27 10.44 -0.30
C PRO A 28 15.95 9.30 0.69
N CYS A 29 16.07 9.62 1.99
CA CYS A 29 15.81 8.71 3.12
C CYS A 29 14.42 8.04 3.10
N ASP A 30 13.43 8.71 2.50
CA ASP A 30 12.06 8.19 2.37
C ASP A 30 12.00 6.91 1.53
N PHE A 31 12.88 6.76 0.54
CA PHE A 31 12.91 5.60 -0.36
C PHE A 31 14.04 4.60 -0.09
N PHE A 32 15.12 5.02 0.57
CA PHE A 32 16.23 4.17 0.98
C PHE A 32 16.94 4.74 2.21
N GLN A 33 17.06 3.94 3.28
CA GLN A 33 17.70 4.36 4.52
C GLN A 33 18.97 3.53 4.79
N LEU A 34 20.13 4.20 4.69
CA LEU A 34 21.44 3.65 5.04
C LEU A 34 21.78 4.02 6.49
N TYR A 35 22.03 3.02 7.35
CA TYR A 35 22.49 3.23 8.73
C TYR A 35 24.02 3.21 8.85
N GLY A 36 24.71 2.56 7.91
CA GLY A 36 26.17 2.54 7.86
C GLY A 36 26.68 1.60 6.78
N TYR A 37 27.99 1.46 6.70
CA TYR A 37 28.64 0.49 5.83
C TYR A 37 29.91 -0.05 6.49
N CYS A 38 30.26 -1.29 6.18
CA CYS A 38 31.48 -1.96 6.60
C CYS A 38 32.31 -2.27 5.36
N TYR A 39 33.62 -2.06 5.44
CA TYR A 39 34.56 -2.48 4.42
C TYR A 39 35.37 -3.66 4.98
N GLN A 40 35.41 -4.77 4.24
CA GLN A 40 36.21 -5.93 4.58
C GLN A 40 37.23 -6.16 3.46
N ASP A 41 38.49 -5.88 3.79
CA ASP A 41 39.64 -6.29 3.01
C ASP A 41 40.11 -7.64 3.56
N SER A 42 40.09 -8.68 2.73
CA SER A 42 40.45 -10.05 3.11
C SER A 42 41.19 -10.72 1.96
N ASN A 43 42.17 -11.59 2.29
CA ASN A 43 43.02 -12.24 1.29
C ASN A 43 42.24 -13.11 0.27
N ASP A 44 41.02 -13.54 0.62
CA ASP A 44 40.20 -14.43 -0.22
C ASP A 44 39.22 -13.66 -1.14
N ILE A 45 38.79 -12.46 -0.73
CA ILE A 45 37.94 -11.56 -1.53
C ILE A 45 38.38 -10.11 -1.25
N PRO A 46 39.12 -9.45 -2.16
CA PRO A 46 39.43 -8.03 -2.03
C PRO A 46 38.17 -7.16 -2.22
N ASP A 47 38.19 -5.95 -1.69
CA ASP A 47 37.19 -4.89 -1.92
C ASP A 47 35.72 -5.21 -1.55
N THR A 48 35.47 -6.04 -0.53
CA THR A 48 34.08 -6.32 -0.09
C THR A 48 33.47 -5.13 0.69
N LEU A 49 32.44 -4.51 0.13
CA LEU A 49 31.60 -3.50 0.80
C LEU A 49 30.30 -4.16 1.30
N THR A 50 29.95 -3.96 2.57
CA THR A 50 28.67 -4.37 3.15
C THR A 50 27.90 -3.14 3.61
N ALA A 51 26.75 -2.85 2.99
CA ALA A 51 25.83 -1.82 3.47
C ALA A 51 24.98 -2.36 4.63
N ILE A 52 24.66 -1.49 5.59
CA ILE A 52 23.69 -1.76 6.67
C ILE A 52 22.51 -0.83 6.42
N THR A 53 21.40 -1.40 5.97
CA THR A 53 20.18 -0.69 5.56
C THR A 53 19.03 -0.97 6.52
N GLU A 54 17.93 -0.27 6.31
CA GLU A 54 16.67 -0.53 7.00
C GLU A 54 16.06 -1.89 6.64
N LEU A 55 15.59 -2.61 7.67
CA LEU A 55 14.97 -3.91 7.52
C LEU A 55 13.48 -3.75 7.21
N GLY A 56 13.07 -4.13 6.01
CA GLY A 56 11.66 -4.23 5.61
C GLY A 56 11.20 -5.67 5.37
N SER A 57 9.89 -5.88 5.22
CA SER A 57 9.32 -7.17 4.82
C SER A 57 9.32 -7.32 3.30
N PRO A 58 9.72 -8.48 2.74
CA PRO A 58 9.76 -8.69 1.29
C PRO A 58 8.36 -8.71 0.66
N LEU A 59 8.26 -8.26 -0.59
CA LEU A 59 7.00 -8.23 -1.34
C LEU A 59 6.62 -9.61 -1.89
N GLU A 60 5.86 -10.38 -1.11
CA GLU A 60 5.24 -11.62 -1.58
C GLU A 60 3.90 -11.34 -2.26
N MET A 61 3.83 -11.48 -3.59
CA MET A 61 2.63 -11.19 -4.38
C MET A 61 1.36 -11.90 -3.89
N ILE A 62 1.48 -13.13 -3.38
CA ILE A 62 0.34 -13.89 -2.82
C ILE A 62 -0.20 -13.21 -1.55
N GLN A 63 0.69 -12.72 -0.67
CA GLN A 63 0.29 -11.99 0.52
C GLN A 63 -0.33 -10.64 0.14
N LEU A 64 0.26 -9.92 -0.82
CA LEU A 64 -0.26 -8.64 -1.30
C LEU A 64 -1.69 -8.74 -1.84
N LEU A 65 -1.98 -9.76 -2.66
CA LEU A 65 -3.33 -10.00 -3.17
C LEU A 65 -4.36 -10.33 -2.07
N GLN A 66 -3.91 -10.68 -0.86
CA GLN A 66 -4.78 -10.90 0.31
C GLN A 66 -4.95 -9.66 1.19
N THR A 67 -4.12 -8.61 1.01
CA THR A 67 -4.26 -7.33 1.73
C THR A 67 -5.41 -6.46 1.18
N SER A 68 -5.79 -5.44 1.94
CA SER A 68 -6.83 -4.50 1.53
C SER A 68 -6.47 -3.82 0.20
N TRP A 69 -7.49 -3.37 -0.54
CA TRP A 69 -7.24 -2.58 -1.75
C TRP A 69 -6.50 -1.26 -1.43
N GLU A 70 -6.80 -0.65 -0.28
CA GLU A 70 -6.17 0.59 0.18
C GLU A 70 -4.65 0.41 0.42
N ASP A 71 -4.20 -0.72 0.97
CA ASP A 71 -2.77 -0.98 1.17
C ASP A 71 -2.05 -1.31 -0.14
N ARG A 72 -2.70 -2.08 -1.04
CA ARG A 72 -2.18 -2.32 -2.39
C ARG A 72 -2.04 -1.03 -3.20
N PHE A 73 -3.02 -0.14 -3.07
CA PHE A 73 -2.98 1.19 -3.68
C PHE A 73 -1.84 2.04 -3.10
N ARG A 74 -1.60 1.99 -1.77
CA ARG A 74 -0.46 2.63 -1.12
C ARG A 74 0.88 2.19 -1.72
N ILE A 75 1.06 0.89 -1.92
CA ILE A 75 2.27 0.32 -2.52
C ILE A 75 2.49 0.84 -3.95
N CYS A 76 1.44 0.85 -4.79
CA CYS A 76 1.54 1.39 -6.15
C CYS A 76 1.83 2.90 -6.17
N LEU A 77 1.27 3.66 -5.23
CA LEU A 77 1.51 5.09 -5.09
C LEU A 77 2.93 5.39 -4.60
N SER A 78 3.44 4.63 -3.62
CA SER A 78 4.84 4.71 -3.17
C SER A 78 5.80 4.40 -4.32
N LEU A 79 5.49 3.38 -5.13
CA LEU A 79 6.28 3.03 -6.30
C LEU A 79 6.26 4.14 -7.36
N VAL A 80 5.11 4.71 -7.71
CA VAL A 80 5.07 5.79 -8.72
C VAL A 80 5.81 7.05 -8.25
N ARG A 81 5.76 7.37 -6.95
CA ARG A 81 6.52 8.48 -6.36
C ARG A 81 8.03 8.24 -6.39
N LEU A 82 8.48 7.01 -6.10
CA LEU A 82 9.87 6.60 -6.27
C LEU A 82 10.31 6.75 -7.73
N LEU A 83 9.54 6.26 -8.69
CA LEU A 83 9.89 6.36 -10.11
C LEU A 83 9.87 7.81 -10.62
N HIS A 84 8.95 8.64 -10.14
CA HIS A 84 8.92 10.07 -10.43
C HIS A 84 10.18 10.76 -9.89
N TYR A 85 10.65 10.40 -8.70
CA TYR A 85 11.93 10.90 -8.17
C TYR A 85 13.12 10.43 -9.03
N LEU A 86 13.17 9.15 -9.42
CA LEU A 86 14.27 8.59 -10.23
C LEU A 86 14.35 9.24 -11.62
N ALA A 87 13.22 9.52 -12.27
CA ALA A 87 13.19 10.23 -13.55
C ALA A 87 13.68 11.69 -13.43
N HIS A 88 13.35 12.36 -12.31
CA HIS A 88 13.71 13.75 -12.01
C HIS A 88 14.91 13.90 -11.07
N SER A 89 15.75 12.87 -10.98
CA SER A 89 16.92 12.86 -10.10
C SER A 89 17.88 14.00 -10.47
N PRO A 90 18.51 14.67 -9.48
CA PRO A 90 19.46 15.77 -9.74
C PRO A 90 20.72 15.33 -10.50
N LEU A 91 20.93 14.02 -10.69
CA LEU A 91 22.03 13.46 -11.48
C LEU A 91 21.62 13.17 -12.94
N GLY A 92 20.31 13.17 -13.26
CA GLY A 92 19.73 12.68 -14.51
C GLY A 92 18.80 11.49 -14.30
N SER A 93 18.00 11.15 -15.33
CA SER A 93 17.00 10.08 -15.31
C SER A 93 17.62 8.70 -15.01
N VAL A 94 17.21 8.08 -13.90
CA VAL A 94 17.81 6.83 -13.41
C VAL A 94 16.98 5.61 -13.80
N THR A 95 17.57 4.64 -14.50
CA THR A 95 16.98 3.31 -14.72
C THR A 95 17.43 2.33 -13.63
N LEU A 96 16.49 1.49 -13.17
CA LEU A 96 16.79 0.31 -12.35
C LEU A 96 16.96 -0.88 -13.31
N LEU A 97 18.18 -1.38 -13.50
CA LEU A 97 18.41 -2.47 -14.45
C LEU A 97 17.81 -3.79 -13.95
N ASP A 98 17.91 -4.06 -12.65
CA ASP A 98 17.27 -5.22 -12.01
C ASP A 98 15.89 -4.90 -11.38
N PHE A 99 14.96 -4.41 -12.20
CA PHE A 99 13.59 -4.14 -11.73
C PHE A 99 12.81 -5.45 -11.47
N ARG A 100 12.92 -6.01 -10.27
CA ARG A 100 12.19 -7.21 -9.83
C ARG A 100 11.48 -6.95 -8.48
N PRO A 101 10.29 -7.52 -8.21
CA PRO A 101 9.61 -7.36 -6.92
C PRO A 101 10.45 -7.71 -5.68
N ARG A 102 11.48 -8.56 -5.83
CA ARG A 102 12.39 -8.95 -4.76
C ARG A 102 13.41 -7.87 -4.36
N GLN A 103 13.62 -6.84 -5.20
CA GLN A 103 14.50 -5.70 -4.90
C GLN A 103 13.78 -4.56 -4.18
N PHE A 104 12.56 -4.84 -3.71
CA PHE A 104 11.74 -3.91 -2.97
C PHE A 104 11.24 -4.56 -1.68
N VAL A 105 11.07 -3.76 -0.63
CA VAL A 105 10.52 -4.16 0.66
C VAL A 105 9.46 -3.18 1.10
N ILE A 106 8.60 -3.61 2.02
CA ILE A 106 7.67 -2.73 2.73
C ILE A 106 8.28 -2.34 4.08
N VAL A 107 8.25 -1.05 4.37
CA VAL A 107 8.55 -0.47 5.69
C VAL A 107 7.39 0.47 6.05
N ASP A 108 6.74 0.24 7.19
CA ASP A 108 5.58 1.01 7.67
C ASP A 108 4.43 1.21 6.66
N GLY A 109 4.34 0.27 5.69
CA GLY A 109 3.38 0.25 4.60
C GLY A 109 3.74 1.08 3.37
N GLU A 110 4.89 1.77 3.35
CA GLU A 110 5.47 2.33 2.13
C GLU A 110 6.40 1.31 1.45
N LEU A 111 6.55 1.43 0.13
CA LEU A 111 7.48 0.62 -0.67
C LEU A 111 8.82 1.33 -0.75
N LYS A 112 9.89 0.65 -0.32
CA LYS A 112 11.28 1.07 -0.41
C LYS A 112 12.06 0.11 -1.30
N VAL A 113 13.10 0.60 -1.97
CA VAL A 113 14.03 -0.23 -2.74
C VAL A 113 15.16 -0.70 -1.81
N THR A 114 15.65 -1.92 -1.98
CA THR A 114 16.76 -2.46 -1.18
C THR A 114 18.09 -2.48 -1.91
N ASP A 115 18.05 -2.55 -3.25
CA ASP A 115 19.20 -2.84 -4.09
C ASP A 115 19.31 -1.81 -5.22
N LEU A 116 20.50 -1.23 -5.36
CA LEU A 116 20.78 -0.04 -6.19
C LEU A 116 22.18 -0.06 -6.81
N ASP A 117 22.89 -1.18 -6.69
CA ASP A 117 24.18 -1.40 -7.36
C ASP A 117 24.01 -1.46 -8.90
N ASP A 118 22.90 -2.05 -9.37
CA ASP A 118 22.46 -2.13 -10.76
C ASP A 118 21.63 -0.90 -11.24
N ALA A 119 21.87 0.29 -10.68
CA ALA A 119 21.24 1.55 -11.11
C ALA A 119 22.14 2.32 -12.11
N SER A 120 21.56 2.81 -13.22
CA SER A 120 22.27 3.62 -14.22
C SER A 120 21.57 4.96 -14.46
N ILE A 121 22.36 6.01 -14.71
CA ILE A 121 21.90 7.38 -14.97
C ILE A 121 22.06 7.75 -16.47
N GLU A 122 22.82 6.96 -17.22
CA GLU A 122 23.09 7.24 -18.63
C GLU A 122 21.93 6.77 -19.52
N GLU A 123 21.36 7.68 -20.31
CA GLU A 123 20.42 7.35 -21.38
C GLU A 123 21.17 6.72 -22.57
N SER A 124 20.54 5.73 -23.22
CA SER A 124 21.18 4.98 -24.31
C SER A 124 21.53 5.88 -25.50
N SER A 125 22.74 5.72 -26.05
CA SER A 125 23.16 6.46 -27.25
C SER A 125 22.51 5.91 -28.52
N CYS A 126 22.16 6.79 -29.46
CA CYS A 126 21.47 6.45 -30.70
C CYS A 126 21.90 7.31 -31.88
N THR A 127 21.69 6.78 -33.08
CA THR A 127 21.80 7.47 -34.38
C THR A 127 20.45 7.58 -35.09
N SER A 128 19.53 6.70 -34.73
CA SER A 128 18.21 6.52 -35.32
C SER A 128 17.20 6.03 -34.26
N ASN A 129 15.90 6.19 -34.51
CA ASN A 129 14.87 5.72 -33.58
C ASN A 129 14.91 4.19 -33.36
N SER A 130 15.36 3.40 -34.35
CA SER A 130 15.52 1.95 -34.21
C SER A 130 16.56 1.53 -33.17
N ASP A 131 17.51 2.40 -32.85
CA ASP A 131 18.50 2.14 -31.80
C ASP A 131 17.84 2.24 -30.40
N CYS A 132 16.72 2.97 -30.30
CA CYS A 132 15.93 3.19 -29.09
C CYS A 132 14.78 2.18 -28.94
N PHE A 133 15.06 0.92 -29.30
CA PHE A 133 14.12 -0.19 -29.18
C PHE A 133 14.09 -0.74 -27.74
N MET A 134 12.89 -0.87 -27.16
CA MET A 134 12.67 -1.51 -25.88
C MET A 134 11.88 -2.80 -26.08
N GLU A 135 12.54 -3.93 -25.85
CA GLU A 135 11.92 -5.25 -25.84
C GLU A 135 11.39 -5.61 -24.45
N PHE A 136 10.14 -6.06 -24.39
CA PHE A 136 9.58 -6.73 -23.21
C PHE A 136 8.81 -7.98 -23.62
N PRO A 137 8.65 -9.00 -22.74
CA PRO A 137 8.10 -10.31 -23.11
C PRO A 137 6.64 -10.35 -23.61
N ALA A 138 5.96 -9.21 -23.72
CA ALA A 138 4.57 -9.10 -24.16
C ALA A 138 4.29 -7.90 -25.08
N ARG A 139 5.17 -6.89 -25.12
CA ARG A 139 5.02 -5.64 -25.88
C ARG A 139 6.40 -5.07 -26.18
N ASN A 140 6.55 -4.46 -27.35
CA ASN A 140 7.78 -3.79 -27.75
C ASN A 140 7.48 -2.33 -28.06
N PHE A 141 8.43 -1.46 -27.79
CA PHE A 141 8.31 -0.02 -28.00
C PHE A 141 9.54 0.53 -28.72
N THR A 142 9.40 1.68 -29.36
CA THR A 142 10.49 2.35 -30.07
C THR A 142 10.38 3.83 -29.78
N LEU A 143 11.38 4.37 -29.08
CA LEU A 143 11.39 5.77 -28.65
C LEU A 143 12.08 6.65 -29.71
N PRO A 144 11.80 7.97 -29.74
CA PRO A 144 12.55 8.88 -30.58
C PRO A 144 14.00 9.04 -30.11
N CYS A 145 14.92 9.06 -31.07
CA CYS A 145 16.30 9.48 -30.86
C CYS A 145 16.37 11.02 -30.83
N SER A 146 17.00 11.59 -29.81
CA SER A 146 17.19 13.04 -29.70
C SER A 146 18.27 13.57 -30.65
N VAL A 147 18.26 14.89 -30.87
CA VAL A 147 19.31 15.59 -31.63
C VAL A 147 20.70 15.51 -30.99
N GLU A 148 20.77 15.13 -29.71
CA GLU A 148 22.01 14.92 -28.96
C GLU A 148 22.55 13.48 -29.10
N GLY A 149 21.90 12.64 -29.91
CA GLY A 149 22.29 11.24 -30.12
C GLY A 149 21.98 10.36 -28.91
N ARG A 150 20.88 10.65 -28.18
CA ARG A 150 20.41 9.86 -27.02
C ARG A 150 18.93 9.52 -27.11
N CYS A 151 18.54 8.33 -26.68
CA CYS A 151 17.14 7.92 -26.62
C CYS A 151 16.38 8.76 -25.60
N GLN A 152 15.25 9.34 -26.01
CA GLN A 152 14.49 10.23 -25.14
C GLN A 152 13.72 9.41 -24.08
N ASN A 153 14.00 9.69 -22.81
CA ASN A 153 13.32 9.14 -21.63
C ASN A 153 13.31 7.60 -21.56
N MET A 154 14.33 6.93 -22.10
CA MET A 154 14.36 5.47 -22.14
C MET A 154 14.45 4.85 -20.74
N ASN A 155 15.19 5.50 -19.84
CA ASN A 155 15.31 5.08 -18.45
C ASN A 155 13.97 5.19 -17.68
N GLU A 156 13.26 6.31 -17.85
CA GLU A 156 11.92 6.54 -17.28
C GLU A 156 10.92 5.49 -17.78
N MET A 157 10.80 5.34 -19.10
CA MET A 157 9.84 4.45 -19.74
C MET A 157 10.09 2.98 -19.40
N ARG A 158 11.35 2.58 -19.22
CA ARG A 158 11.72 1.22 -18.81
C ARG A 158 11.29 0.92 -17.38
N ASN A 159 11.55 1.83 -16.45
CA ASN A 159 11.06 1.72 -15.07
C ASN A 159 9.52 1.67 -15.02
N LEU A 160 8.86 2.55 -15.77
CA LEU A 160 7.41 2.70 -15.77
C LEU A 160 6.69 1.46 -16.31
N TYR A 161 7.18 0.88 -17.42
CA TYR A 161 6.64 -0.37 -17.95
C TYR A 161 6.85 -1.54 -16.98
N ASN A 162 8.00 -1.60 -16.29
CA ASN A 162 8.25 -2.64 -15.29
C ASN A 162 7.32 -2.49 -14.06
N ALA A 163 7.06 -1.27 -13.58
CA ALA A 163 6.05 -1.01 -12.55
C ALA A 163 4.64 -1.46 -13.00
N TYR A 164 4.26 -1.15 -14.25
CA TYR A 164 3.02 -1.64 -14.84
C TYR A 164 2.96 -3.19 -14.81
N ARG A 165 3.98 -3.84 -15.37
CA ARG A 165 4.04 -5.30 -15.58
C ARG A 165 4.03 -6.07 -14.28
N PHE A 166 4.78 -5.62 -13.27
CA PHE A 166 4.96 -6.37 -12.02
C PHE A 166 3.99 -5.99 -10.90
N PHE A 167 3.47 -4.75 -10.91
CA PHE A 167 2.64 -4.23 -9.82
C PHE A 167 1.26 -3.78 -10.29
N PHE A 168 1.16 -2.81 -11.21
CA PHE A 168 -0.11 -2.11 -11.43
C PHE A 168 -1.22 -3.01 -11.99
N THR A 169 -0.88 -3.92 -12.91
CA THR A 169 -1.82 -4.92 -13.47
C THR A 169 -2.49 -5.79 -12.40
N TYR A 170 -1.77 -6.15 -11.33
CA TYR A 170 -2.23 -7.06 -10.29
C TYR A 170 -2.78 -6.35 -9.06
N LEU A 171 -2.24 -5.18 -8.71
CA LEU A 171 -2.53 -4.52 -7.43
C LEU A 171 -3.64 -3.48 -7.55
N LEU A 172 -3.73 -2.73 -8.66
CA LEU A 172 -4.68 -1.62 -8.81
C LEU A 172 -6.15 -2.02 -9.05
N PRO A 173 -6.49 -2.88 -10.05
CA PRO A 173 -7.90 -3.10 -10.43
C PRO A 173 -8.64 -4.09 -9.51
N HIS A 174 -7.92 -5.06 -8.94
CA HIS A 174 -8.52 -6.14 -8.15
C HIS A 174 -9.19 -5.59 -6.89
N SER A 175 -10.48 -5.88 -6.73
CA SER A 175 -11.34 -5.42 -5.62
C SER A 175 -11.35 -3.90 -5.38
N ALA A 176 -11.04 -3.08 -6.39
CA ALA A 176 -11.16 -1.63 -6.29
C ALA A 176 -12.64 -1.18 -6.17
N PRO A 177 -12.92 -0.04 -5.49
CA PRO A 177 -14.25 0.56 -5.43
C PRO A 177 -14.85 0.73 -6.84
N PRO A 178 -16.09 0.31 -7.11
CA PRO A 178 -16.63 0.24 -8.47
C PRO A 178 -16.58 1.56 -9.26
N SER A 179 -16.80 2.70 -8.60
CA SER A 179 -16.75 4.03 -9.23
C SER A 179 -15.33 4.52 -9.55
N LEU A 180 -14.29 3.96 -8.93
CA LEU A 180 -12.89 4.25 -9.24
C LEU A 180 -12.32 3.36 -10.35
N ARG A 181 -12.92 2.19 -10.61
CA ARG A 181 -12.42 1.23 -11.62
C ARG A 181 -12.18 1.84 -13.00
N PRO A 182 -13.09 2.63 -13.60
CA PRO A 182 -12.85 3.19 -14.94
C PRO A 182 -11.62 4.11 -15.02
N LEU A 183 -11.28 4.79 -13.91
CA LEU A 183 -10.07 5.62 -13.83
C LEU A 183 -8.82 4.75 -13.63
N LEU A 184 -8.89 3.71 -12.80
CA LEU A 184 -7.81 2.75 -12.59
C LEU A 184 -7.49 1.96 -13.86
N ASP A 185 -8.51 1.47 -14.58
CA ASP A 185 -8.35 0.76 -15.85
C ASP A 185 -7.71 1.66 -16.91
N LYS A 186 -8.08 2.95 -16.95
CA LYS A 186 -7.43 3.95 -17.80
C LYS A 186 -5.95 4.14 -17.44
N ILE A 187 -5.62 4.25 -16.15
CA ILE A 187 -4.22 4.37 -15.66
C ILE A 187 -3.42 3.13 -16.07
N VAL A 188 -3.93 1.94 -15.77
CA VAL A 188 -3.27 0.66 -16.07
C VAL A 188 -3.04 0.51 -17.57
N ASN A 189 -4.02 0.81 -18.42
CA ASN A 189 -3.85 0.69 -19.87
C ASN A 189 -2.89 1.74 -20.44
N ALA A 190 -3.05 3.02 -20.08
CA ALA A 190 -2.18 4.09 -20.60
C ALA A 190 -0.71 3.92 -20.17
N THR A 191 -0.48 3.43 -18.96
CA THR A 191 0.87 3.06 -18.47
C THR A 191 1.41 1.85 -19.24
N GLY A 192 0.60 0.80 -19.42
CA GLY A 192 1.01 -0.42 -20.12
C GLY A 192 1.22 -0.26 -21.63
N GLU A 193 0.64 0.77 -22.22
CA GLU A 193 0.86 1.19 -23.61
C GLU A 193 1.97 2.25 -23.75
N LEU A 194 2.54 2.72 -22.63
CA LEU A 194 3.47 3.87 -22.57
C LEU A 194 2.94 5.12 -23.30
N HIS A 195 1.61 5.29 -23.29
CA HIS A 195 0.95 6.51 -23.75
C HIS A 195 1.11 7.65 -22.75
N TRP A 196 1.42 7.34 -21.49
CA TRP A 196 1.75 8.29 -20.44
C TRP A 196 3.17 8.06 -19.94
N GLY A 197 3.89 9.16 -19.72
CA GLY A 197 5.10 9.17 -18.90
C GLY A 197 4.78 9.15 -17.40
N ILE A 198 5.82 9.32 -16.61
CA ILE A 198 5.76 9.21 -15.15
C ILE A 198 4.94 10.34 -14.51
N ASP A 199 5.00 11.56 -15.05
CA ASP A 199 4.28 12.74 -14.52
C ASP A 199 2.78 12.54 -14.56
N GLU A 200 2.23 12.20 -15.73
CA GLU A 200 0.80 11.97 -15.91
C GLU A 200 0.34 10.74 -15.13
N THR A 201 1.15 9.68 -15.08
CA THR A 201 0.83 8.48 -14.30
C THR A 201 0.78 8.78 -12.80
N ALA A 202 1.74 9.54 -12.27
CA ALA A 202 1.75 9.99 -10.88
C ALA A 202 0.57 10.92 -10.59
N ALA A 203 0.30 11.91 -11.45
CA ALA A 203 -0.81 12.85 -11.30
C ALA A 203 -2.18 12.15 -11.27
N GLN A 204 -2.41 11.14 -12.13
CA GLN A 204 -3.67 10.39 -12.11
C GLN A 204 -3.78 9.44 -10.90
N LEU A 205 -2.68 8.88 -10.38
CA LEU A 205 -2.70 8.13 -9.13
C LEU A 205 -2.95 9.04 -7.91
N GLU A 206 -2.32 10.22 -7.82
CA GLU A 206 -2.65 11.21 -6.78
C GLU A 206 -4.10 11.71 -6.89
N ARG A 207 -4.65 11.80 -8.11
CA ARG A 207 -6.08 12.08 -8.32
C ARG A 207 -6.97 10.97 -7.75
N VAL A 208 -6.63 9.69 -7.96
CA VAL A 208 -7.35 8.56 -7.33
C VAL A 208 -7.26 8.66 -5.81
N LEU A 209 -6.09 8.98 -5.24
CA LEU A 209 -5.92 9.20 -3.80
C LEU A 209 -6.86 10.30 -3.29
N ASN A 210 -6.89 11.45 -3.97
CA ASN A 210 -7.71 12.60 -3.58
C ASN A 210 -9.21 12.28 -3.64
N LEU A 211 -9.67 11.60 -4.70
CA LEU A 211 -11.06 11.13 -4.79
C LEU A 211 -11.40 10.15 -3.65
N TYR A 212 -10.51 9.19 -3.37
CA TYR A 212 -10.71 8.19 -2.31
C TYR A 212 -10.69 8.79 -0.90
N LYS A 213 -9.84 9.79 -0.65
CA LYS A 213 -9.75 10.53 0.62
C LYS A 213 -10.92 11.47 0.87
N SER A 214 -11.38 12.17 -0.16
CA SER A 214 -12.48 13.14 -0.08
C SER A 214 -13.88 12.51 -0.03
N GLY A 215 -14.00 11.23 -0.39
CA GLY A 215 -15.28 10.55 -0.52
C GLY A 215 -16.05 10.92 -1.80
N GLU A 216 -15.48 11.73 -2.70
CA GLU A 216 -16.15 12.17 -3.93
C GLU A 216 -16.57 11.01 -4.85
N TYR A 217 -15.84 9.88 -4.81
CA TYR A 217 -16.20 8.66 -5.55
C TYR A 217 -17.53 8.02 -5.12
N LEU A 218 -18.10 8.41 -3.98
CA LEU A 218 -19.38 7.92 -3.44
C LEU A 218 -20.60 8.70 -3.93
N GLN A 219 -20.41 9.86 -4.59
CA GLN A 219 -21.52 10.78 -4.88
C GLN A 219 -22.64 10.19 -5.75
N ASN A 220 -22.34 9.20 -6.59
CA ASN A 220 -23.33 8.55 -7.46
C ASN A 220 -24.12 7.41 -6.79
N THR A 221 -23.67 6.87 -5.65
CA THR A 221 -24.32 5.70 -5.02
C THR A 221 -25.45 6.06 -4.04
N THR A 222 -25.61 7.35 -3.74
CA THR A 222 -26.62 7.90 -2.81
C THR A 222 -28.09 7.72 -3.24
N ARG A 223 -28.36 7.09 -4.39
CA ARG A 223 -29.72 6.90 -4.96
C ARG A 223 -30.37 5.53 -4.67
N ILE A 224 -29.68 4.60 -4.02
CA ILE A 224 -30.27 3.30 -3.67
C ILE A 224 -31.14 3.44 -2.42
N SER A 225 -32.29 2.75 -2.39
CA SER A 225 -33.19 2.67 -1.23
C SER A 225 -32.47 2.03 -0.05
N LYS A 226 -31.89 2.86 0.84
CA LYS A 226 -31.14 2.40 2.00
C LYS A 226 -32.04 1.69 3.00
N SER A 227 -31.53 0.59 3.54
CA SER A 227 -32.03 0.01 4.79
C SER A 227 -32.04 1.06 5.90
N GLU A 228 -33.11 1.11 6.69
CA GLU A 228 -33.14 1.99 7.86
C GLU A 228 -32.30 1.36 8.99
N TYR A 229 -31.11 1.93 9.26
CA TYR A 229 -30.23 1.51 10.35
C TYR A 229 -30.39 2.42 11.57
N ARG A 230 -30.57 1.83 12.74
CA ARG A 230 -30.61 2.56 14.02
C ARG A 230 -29.31 2.34 14.80
N ARG A 231 -28.78 3.42 15.37
CA ARG A 231 -27.65 3.39 16.31
C ARG A 231 -28.11 2.94 17.70
N VAL A 232 -27.38 1.99 18.27
CA VAL A 232 -27.57 1.43 19.61
C VAL A 232 -26.37 1.83 20.50
N PRO A 233 -26.58 2.59 21.59
CA PRO A 233 -25.51 2.90 22.55
C PRO A 233 -25.25 1.71 23.48
N GLU A 234 -24.00 1.58 23.95
CA GLU A 234 -23.57 0.65 25.02
C GLU A 234 -23.84 -0.85 24.77
N ALA A 235 -24.26 -1.23 23.57
CA ALA A 235 -24.43 -2.63 23.21
C ALA A 235 -23.07 -3.34 23.04
N PHE A 236 -23.10 -4.66 23.20
CA PHE A 236 -21.99 -5.57 22.95
C PHE A 236 -22.48 -6.63 21.96
N ILE A 237 -21.70 -6.90 20.91
CA ILE A 237 -21.98 -8.02 20.01
C ILE A 237 -21.06 -9.18 20.42
N PRO A 238 -21.60 -10.41 20.59
CA PRO A 238 -20.78 -11.61 20.77
C PRO A 238 -19.76 -11.78 19.63
N ASP A 239 -18.70 -12.56 19.91
CA ASP A 239 -17.44 -12.61 19.12
C ASP A 239 -17.55 -13.36 17.76
N GLU A 240 -18.68 -13.21 17.06
CA GLU A 240 -18.99 -13.84 15.77
C GLU A 240 -18.90 -12.83 14.62
N ASN A 241 -17.67 -12.45 14.30
CA ASN A 241 -17.36 -11.74 13.06
C ASN A 241 -17.38 -12.70 11.87
N TYR A 242 -18.24 -12.44 10.88
CA TYR A 242 -18.13 -13.14 9.61
C TYR A 242 -16.89 -12.65 8.83
N ARG A 243 -16.41 -13.45 7.87
CA ARG A 243 -15.30 -13.04 7.00
C ARG A 243 -15.83 -12.34 5.77
N CYS A 244 -15.47 -11.07 5.58
CA CYS A 244 -15.61 -10.40 4.29
C CYS A 244 -14.27 -10.40 3.55
N TRP A 245 -14.31 -10.16 2.24
CA TRP A 245 -13.12 -10.06 1.40
C TRP A 245 -13.28 -8.92 0.39
N PRO A 246 -12.24 -8.08 0.16
CA PRO A 246 -10.97 -8.03 0.90
C PRO A 246 -11.20 -7.54 2.35
N SER A 247 -10.28 -7.84 3.26
CA SER A 247 -10.35 -7.40 4.67
C SER A 247 -8.94 -7.17 5.21
N TYR A 248 -8.77 -6.19 6.09
CA TYR A 248 -7.53 -5.99 6.85
C TYR A 248 -7.26 -7.14 7.85
N HIS A 249 -8.26 -7.97 8.17
CA HIS A 249 -8.13 -9.09 9.09
C HIS A 249 -8.59 -10.41 8.46
N HIS A 250 -7.78 -11.46 8.60
CA HIS A 250 -8.00 -12.75 7.95
C HIS A 250 -9.05 -13.63 8.66
N LYS A 251 -9.42 -13.32 9.92
CA LYS A 251 -10.43 -14.08 10.70
C LYS A 251 -11.77 -13.37 10.85
N GLY A 252 -11.92 -12.12 10.41
CA GLY A 252 -13.16 -11.35 10.55
C GLY A 252 -13.19 -10.14 9.60
N CYS A 253 -14.36 -9.58 9.38
CA CYS A 253 -14.52 -8.43 8.49
C CYS A 253 -14.03 -7.13 9.12
N LEU A 254 -12.95 -6.55 8.56
CA LEU A 254 -12.36 -5.27 8.98
C LEU A 254 -12.08 -4.43 7.74
N LEU A 255 -12.79 -3.31 7.61
CA LEU A 255 -12.78 -2.43 6.43
C LEU A 255 -12.58 -0.96 6.83
N SER A 256 -12.02 -0.16 5.92
CA SER A 256 -11.96 1.29 6.04
C SER A 256 -13.15 1.94 5.32
N VAL A 257 -13.73 2.97 5.94
CA VAL A 257 -14.90 3.69 5.42
C VAL A 257 -14.72 5.20 5.54
N PHE A 258 -15.36 5.94 4.64
CA PHE A 258 -15.36 7.39 4.66
C PHE A 258 -16.36 7.92 5.70
N ASP A 259 -17.59 7.41 5.67
CA ASP A 259 -18.67 7.82 6.55
C ASP A 259 -19.62 6.66 6.94
N VAL A 260 -20.71 6.97 7.65
CA VAL A 260 -21.73 6.00 8.06
C VAL A 260 -22.54 5.49 6.86
N ASN A 261 -22.70 6.29 5.81
CA ASN A 261 -23.46 5.90 4.62
C ASN A 261 -22.73 4.79 3.83
N GLU A 262 -21.42 4.91 3.67
CA GLU A 262 -20.61 3.86 3.05
C GLU A 262 -20.60 2.59 3.89
N ALA A 263 -20.53 2.69 5.24
CA ALA A 263 -20.64 1.53 6.11
C ALA A 263 -21.99 0.80 5.97
N ILE A 264 -23.09 1.54 5.83
CA ILE A 264 -24.42 1.00 5.51
C ILE A 264 -24.44 0.32 4.14
N GLU A 265 -23.91 0.97 3.10
CA GLU A 265 -23.88 0.43 1.74
C GLU A 265 -23.06 -0.87 1.64
N ILE A 266 -21.89 -0.90 2.28
CA ILE A 266 -21.05 -2.09 2.39
C ILE A 266 -21.80 -3.19 3.14
N CYS A 267 -22.44 -2.88 4.27
CA CYS A 267 -23.23 -3.85 5.02
C CYS A 267 -24.37 -4.43 4.18
N ASP A 268 -25.19 -3.59 3.55
CA ASP A 268 -26.30 -4.00 2.68
C ASP A 268 -25.81 -4.85 1.47
N SER A 269 -24.56 -4.69 1.03
CA SER A 269 -23.97 -5.52 -0.03
C SER A 269 -23.63 -6.96 0.40
N TYR A 270 -23.46 -7.21 1.71
CA TYR A 270 -23.24 -8.55 2.26
C TYR A 270 -24.53 -9.07 2.92
N SER A 271 -25.15 -10.11 2.35
CA SER A 271 -26.33 -10.78 2.94
C SER A 271 -26.11 -11.28 4.38
N GLN A 272 -24.84 -11.44 4.77
CA GLN A 272 -24.37 -11.85 6.09
C GLN A 272 -24.27 -10.70 7.10
N CYS A 273 -24.20 -9.45 6.66
CA CYS A 273 -24.12 -8.31 7.55
C CYS A 273 -25.50 -7.98 8.12
N LYS A 274 -25.60 -7.92 9.45
CA LYS A 274 -26.80 -7.47 10.19
C LYS A 274 -26.54 -6.25 11.05
N ALA A 275 -25.30 -6.12 11.50
CA ALA A 275 -24.82 -4.97 12.24
C ALA A 275 -23.34 -4.70 11.96
N PHE A 276 -22.94 -3.45 12.13
CA PHE A 276 -21.54 -3.03 12.08
C PHE A 276 -21.19 -2.11 13.26
N VAL A 277 -19.90 -2.10 13.60
CA VAL A 277 -19.30 -1.30 14.66
C VAL A 277 -18.34 -0.29 14.06
N LEU A 278 -18.49 0.97 14.44
CA LEU A 278 -17.61 2.06 14.05
C LEU A 278 -16.58 2.36 15.16
N THR A 279 -15.29 2.48 14.83
CA THR A 279 -14.18 2.80 15.76
C THR A 279 -13.38 4.04 15.38
N ASN A 280 -13.01 4.85 16.38
CA ASN A 280 -12.32 6.14 16.25
C ASN A 280 -10.93 6.14 15.58
N GLN A 281 -10.45 5.00 15.08
CA GLN A 281 -9.14 4.90 14.42
C GLN A 281 -9.22 5.25 12.94
N THR A 282 -8.07 5.58 12.37
CA THR A 282 -7.95 5.99 10.97
C THR A 282 -6.84 5.23 10.26
N THR A 283 -7.06 4.90 8.99
CA THR A 283 -6.02 4.38 8.10
C THR A 283 -5.08 5.50 7.64
N TRP A 284 -4.05 5.16 6.86
CA TRP A 284 -3.07 6.11 6.33
C TRP A 284 -3.69 7.16 5.38
N THR A 285 -4.87 6.88 4.80
CA THR A 285 -5.64 7.88 4.03
C THR A 285 -6.41 8.87 4.91
N VAL A 286 -6.34 8.75 6.24
CA VAL A 286 -7.13 9.53 7.22
C VAL A 286 -8.64 9.24 7.14
N ARG A 287 -9.01 8.14 6.46
CA ARG A 287 -10.36 7.56 6.50
C ARG A 287 -10.56 6.81 7.81
N CYS A 288 -11.78 6.80 8.33
CA CYS A 288 -12.04 6.14 9.61
C CYS A 288 -12.19 4.62 9.41
N ALA A 289 -11.73 3.84 10.39
CA ALA A 289 -12.29 2.52 10.67
C ALA A 289 -13.69 2.65 11.32
N GLY A 290 -14.54 3.50 10.71
CA GLY A 290 -15.86 3.92 11.16
C GLY A 290 -15.89 5.03 12.23
N ARG A 291 -16.49 6.20 11.97
CA ARG A 291 -16.41 7.32 12.92
C ARG A 291 -17.39 7.23 14.13
N GLY A 292 -16.86 7.15 15.35
CA GLY A 292 -17.58 7.45 16.61
C GLY A 292 -16.99 6.75 17.85
N PRO A 293 -17.40 7.10 19.10
CA PRO A 293 -17.35 6.17 20.22
C PRO A 293 -18.03 4.84 19.85
N THR A 294 -17.71 3.73 20.51
CA THR A 294 -18.17 2.39 20.10
C THR A 294 -19.69 2.33 19.91
N TRP A 295 -20.14 2.40 18.64
CA TRP A 295 -21.54 2.45 18.26
C TRP A 295 -21.86 1.26 17.37
N ILE A 296 -22.92 0.55 17.73
CA ILE A 296 -23.47 -0.54 16.93
C ILE A 296 -24.64 0.02 16.13
N PHE A 297 -24.70 -0.31 14.84
CA PHE A 297 -25.82 0.04 13.96
C PHE A 297 -26.54 -1.24 13.54
N THR A 298 -27.87 -1.27 13.67
CA THR A 298 -28.72 -2.45 13.37
C THR A 298 -29.85 -2.11 12.42
N GLN A 299 -30.17 -3.02 11.49
CA GLN A 299 -31.27 -2.86 10.52
C GLN A 299 -32.66 -2.96 11.20
N LEU A 300 -33.59 -2.05 10.88
CA LEU A 300 -34.92 -1.96 11.51
C LEU A 300 -35.94 -3.02 11.05
N SER A 301 -35.71 -3.68 9.92
CA SER A 301 -36.66 -4.61 9.29
C SER A 301 -36.53 -6.07 9.75
N GLN A 302 -35.66 -6.38 10.71
CA GLN A 302 -35.61 -7.69 11.35
C GLN A 302 -35.84 -7.54 12.86
N PRO A 303 -36.85 -8.21 13.45
CA PRO A 303 -36.89 -8.37 14.90
C PRO A 303 -35.71 -9.25 15.30
N CYS A 304 -34.73 -8.66 16.00
CA CYS A 304 -33.64 -9.41 16.61
C CYS A 304 -34.14 -10.11 17.88
N ASP A 305 -35.06 -11.06 17.75
CA ASP A 305 -35.63 -11.84 18.87
C ASP A 305 -34.58 -12.70 19.61
N CYS A 306 -33.36 -12.82 19.06
CA CYS A 306 -32.21 -13.47 19.71
C CYS A 306 -31.23 -12.51 20.39
N CYS A 307 -31.38 -11.18 20.25
CA CYS A 307 -30.55 -10.21 20.97
C CYS A 307 -31.03 -10.06 22.43
N SER A 308 -30.59 -10.97 23.29
CA SER A 308 -30.63 -10.79 24.75
C SER A 308 -29.68 -9.66 25.18
N LEU A 309 -30.09 -8.42 24.90
CA LEU A 309 -29.46 -7.18 25.35
C LEU A 309 -29.55 -7.11 26.89
N THR A 310 -28.54 -7.68 27.55
CA THR A 310 -28.49 -7.72 29.02
C THR A 310 -28.00 -6.40 29.58
N THR A 311 -28.93 -5.51 29.90
CA THR A 311 -28.70 -4.37 30.78
C THR A 311 -28.40 -4.85 32.21
N LYS A 312 -27.11 -5.11 32.50
CA LYS A 312 -26.70 -5.48 33.87
C LYS A 312 -26.73 -4.25 34.80
N PRO A 313 -27.37 -4.35 35.97
CA PRO A 313 -27.39 -3.28 36.96
C PRO A 313 -26.08 -3.22 37.76
N ASN A 314 -25.80 -2.04 38.31
CA ASN A 314 -24.66 -1.71 39.18
C ASN A 314 -24.25 -2.81 40.18
N ARG A 315 -22.94 -3.09 40.27
CA ARG A 315 -22.24 -3.46 41.52
C ARG A 315 -20.72 -3.22 41.41
N PHE A 316 -20.18 -2.52 42.41
CA PHE A 316 -18.75 -2.30 42.62
C PHE A 316 -18.02 -3.61 42.96
N PHE A 317 -16.72 -3.72 42.62
CA PHE A 317 -15.68 -4.13 43.59
C PHE A 317 -14.26 -3.67 43.19
N HIS A 318 -13.53 -3.23 44.20
CA HIS A 318 -12.16 -2.71 44.33
C HIS A 318 -11.06 -2.86 43.25
N THR A 319 -10.48 -1.69 42.93
CA THR A 319 -9.04 -1.36 42.84
C THR A 319 -7.97 -2.46 42.98
N SER A 320 -7.06 -2.54 41.99
CA SER A 320 -5.61 -2.67 42.21
C SER A 320 -4.80 -2.23 40.98
N SER A 321 -3.96 -1.21 41.18
CA SER A 321 -2.76 -0.78 40.43
C SER A 321 -2.64 -1.00 38.91
N TRP A 322 -2.65 0.14 38.19
CA TRP A 322 -2.15 0.25 36.82
C TRP A 322 -0.61 0.30 36.80
N VAL A 323 0.02 -0.43 35.88
CA VAL A 323 1.39 -0.14 35.43
C VAL A 323 1.30 0.29 33.97
N PHE A 324 1.62 1.55 33.70
CA PHE A 324 1.78 2.05 32.33
C PHE A 324 3.09 1.55 31.75
N LEU A 325 3.01 0.87 30.61
CA LEU A 325 4.10 0.78 29.63
C LEU A 325 3.52 1.10 28.24
N SER A 326 4.35 1.72 27.41
CA SER A 326 3.97 2.51 26.25
C SER A 326 3.79 1.72 24.95
N ASP A 327 3.16 2.39 23.98
CA ASP A 327 3.09 2.10 22.53
C ASP A 327 2.46 0.79 22.06
N VAL A 328 1.33 0.92 21.33
CA VAL A 328 1.22 0.76 19.85
C VAL A 328 -0.25 0.95 19.44
N ARG A 329 -0.50 1.60 18.30
CA ARG A 329 -1.85 1.95 17.77
C ARG A 329 -2.44 0.79 16.95
N ASN A 330 -3.68 0.33 17.22
CA ASN A 330 -4.47 -0.67 16.44
C ASN A 330 -5.93 -0.78 16.99
N VAL A 331 -6.94 -1.27 16.20
CA VAL A 331 -8.37 -1.66 16.51
C VAL A 331 -9.52 -0.70 16.07
N LEU A 332 -10.66 -1.08 15.45
CA LEU A 332 -11.08 -2.22 14.58
C LEU A 332 -12.58 -2.03 14.14
N LEU A 333 -12.90 -1.83 12.84
CA LEU A 333 -14.29 -1.98 12.34
C LEU A 333 -14.72 -3.45 12.48
N LEU A 334 -15.73 -3.75 13.29
CA LEU A 334 -16.35 -5.09 13.39
C LEU A 334 -17.62 -5.15 12.55
N VAL A 335 -17.89 -6.30 11.93
CA VAL A 335 -19.14 -6.53 11.19
C VAL A 335 -19.67 -7.92 11.52
N CYS A 336 -20.90 -7.99 12.05
CA CYS A 336 -21.40 -9.17 12.77
C CYS A 336 -22.70 -9.72 12.17
N PHE A 337 -22.89 -11.02 12.40
CA PHE A 337 -24.07 -11.79 11.97
C PHE A 337 -25.13 -11.84 13.08
N CYS A 338 -26.39 -12.07 12.72
CA CYS A 338 -27.44 -12.53 13.66
C CYS A 338 -28.05 -13.80 13.06
N GLN A 339 -27.80 -14.96 13.68
CA GLN A 339 -28.10 -16.26 13.06
C GLN A 339 -29.60 -16.50 13.01
N GLN A 340 -30.13 -16.88 11.84
CA GLN A 340 -31.48 -17.43 11.75
C GLN A 340 -31.47 -18.83 12.37
N GLY A 341 -32.27 -19.02 13.42
CA GLY A 341 -32.52 -20.33 13.99
C GLY A 341 -33.12 -21.28 12.95
N LEU A 342 -32.58 -22.49 12.86
CA LEU A 342 -33.16 -23.57 12.06
C LEU A 342 -34.60 -23.85 12.49
N ALA A 343 -35.48 -23.99 11.50
CA ALA A 343 -36.89 -24.31 11.72
C ALA A 343 -37.07 -25.71 12.35
N GLU A 344 -38.23 -25.88 12.98
CA GLU A 344 -38.65 -27.03 13.76
C GLU A 344 -38.42 -28.40 13.08
N GLY A 345 -37.78 -29.31 13.80
CA GLY A 345 -37.90 -30.76 13.58
C GLY A 345 -38.88 -31.35 14.59
N ARG A 346 -39.88 -32.09 14.12
CA ARG A 346 -40.78 -32.91 14.96
C ARG A 346 -40.13 -34.22 15.38
#